data_AF-V2ZJ35-F1
#
_entry.id   AF-V2ZJ35-F1
#
_cell.length_a   1.000
_cell.length_b   1.000
_cell.length_c   1.000
_cell.angle_alpha   90.00
_cell.angle_beta   90.00
_cell.angle_gamma   90.00
#
_symmetry.space_group_name_H-M   'P 1'
#
loop_
_entity.id
_entity.type
_entity.pdbx_description
1 polymer ?
#
loop_
_entity_poly.entity_id
_entity_poly.type
_entity_poly.pdbx_seq_one_letter_code
_entity_poly.pdbx_strand_id
1 'polypeptide(L)'
;MRKTLEDLYYGNIIPNEQQMTPGSELEKAVARVTKYENQLMEQLEEIDQETLTKLIRSQHEINSITATENFILGFRLGVRLMAECMDENDGDIRTGGE
;
A
#
# COMPACT_ATOMS: atom_id res chain seq x y z
N MET A 1 -20.60 -8.66 9.07
CA MET A 1 -19.42 -9.51 9.34
C MET A 1 -19.38 -10.80 8.51
N ARG A 2 -20.46 -11.60 8.41
CA ARG A 2 -20.46 -12.88 7.67
C ARG A 2 -19.84 -12.81 6.27
N LYS A 3 -20.31 -11.88 5.42
CA LYS A 3 -19.78 -11.69 4.06
C LYS A 3 -18.27 -11.42 4.04
N THR A 4 -17.76 -10.55 4.91
CA THR A 4 -16.33 -10.24 5.00
C THR A 4 -15.49 -11.47 5.38
N LEU A 5 -15.99 -12.31 6.28
CA LEU A 5 -15.30 -13.55 6.67
C LEU A 5 -15.35 -14.60 5.55
N GLU A 6 -16.45 -14.68 4.81
CA GLU A 6 -16.57 -15.53 3.62
C GLU A 6 -15.61 -15.04 2.52
N ASP A 7 -15.56 -13.74 2.26
CA ASP A 7 -14.63 -13.15 1.29
C ASP A 7 -13.16 -13.37 1.69
N LEU A 8 -12.84 -13.33 2.99
CA LEU A 8 -11.52 -13.71 3.48
C LEU A 8 -11.24 -15.21 3.24
N TYR A 9 -12.19 -16.08 3.58
CA TYR A 9 -12.04 -17.54 3.45
C TYR A 9 -11.84 -17.98 2.00
N TYR A 10 -12.58 -17.36 1.07
CA TYR A 10 -12.47 -17.65 -0.36
C TYR A 10 -11.35 -16.89 -1.08
N GLY A 11 -10.60 -16.02 -0.38
CA GLY A 11 -9.51 -15.25 -0.95
C GLY A 11 -9.95 -14.08 -1.84
N ASN A 12 -11.17 -13.60 -1.68
CA ASN A 12 -11.71 -12.44 -2.40
C ASN A 12 -11.19 -11.10 -1.84
N ILE A 13 -10.54 -11.11 -0.68
CA ILE A 13 -9.88 -9.92 -0.11
C ILE A 13 -8.42 -9.95 -0.52
N ILE A 14 -8.03 -9.00 -1.37
CA ILE A 14 -6.65 -8.79 -1.82
C ILE A 14 -6.18 -7.44 -1.26
N PRO A 15 -5.58 -7.40 -0.04
CA PRO A 15 -5.33 -6.15 0.68
C PRO A 15 -4.33 -5.20 0.00
N ASN A 16 -3.49 -5.76 -0.88
CA ASN A 16 -2.48 -5.03 -1.63
C ASN A 16 -2.94 -4.64 -3.04
N GLU A 17 -4.14 -5.06 -3.47
CA GLU A 17 -4.67 -4.64 -4.77
C GLU A 17 -5.04 -3.16 -4.68
N GLN A 18 -4.32 -2.35 -5.44
CA GLN A 18 -4.58 -0.94 -5.56
C GLN A 18 -4.82 -0.60 -7.02
N GLN A 19 -6.04 -0.16 -7.31
CA GLN A 19 -6.37 0.41 -8.60
C GLN A 19 -6.22 1.92 -8.49
N MET A 20 -5.43 2.51 -9.40
CA MET A 20 -5.34 3.96 -9.48
C MET A 20 -6.68 4.50 -9.95
N THR A 21 -7.23 5.45 -9.20
CA THR A 21 -8.45 6.13 -9.62
C THR A 21 -8.12 6.97 -10.87
N PRO A 22 -8.91 6.86 -11.96
CA PRO A 22 -8.70 7.67 -13.15
C PRO A 22 -8.74 9.17 -12.84
N GLY A 23 -7.81 9.92 -13.41
CA GLY A 23 -7.64 11.36 -13.18
C GLY A 23 -7.06 11.73 -11.81
N SER A 24 -6.70 10.76 -10.97
CA SER A 24 -6.11 11.03 -9.66
C SER A 24 -4.72 11.66 -9.78
N GLU A 25 -4.32 12.38 -8.73
CA GLU A 25 -2.97 12.93 -8.65
C GLU A 25 -1.88 11.84 -8.67
N LEU A 26 -2.19 10.63 -8.17
CA LEU A 26 -1.31 9.47 -8.25
C LEU A 26 -1.11 9.02 -9.70
N GLU A 27 -2.19 8.82 -10.46
CA GLU A 27 -2.10 8.44 -11.88
C GLU A 27 -1.32 9.48 -12.68
N LYS A 28 -1.59 10.78 -12.45
CA LYS A 28 -0.84 11.87 -13.08
C LYS A 28 0.64 11.87 -12.70
N ALA A 29 0.96 11.57 -11.44
CA ALA A 29 2.34 11.48 -10.99
C ALA A 29 3.08 10.33 -11.66
N VAL A 30 2.45 9.15 -11.76
CA VAL A 30 3.00 7.99 -12.48
C VAL A 30 3.21 8.31 -13.95
N ALA A 31 2.23 8.93 -14.61
CA ALA A 31 2.36 9.35 -16.00
C ALA A 31 3.53 10.34 -16.21
N ARG A 32 3.77 11.26 -15.26
CA ARG A 32 4.95 12.15 -15.29
C ARG A 32 6.26 11.38 -15.15
N VAL A 33 6.34 10.44 -14.22
CA VAL A 33 7.53 9.59 -14.02
C VAL A 33 7.85 8.83 -15.30
N THR A 34 6.87 8.12 -15.88
CA THR A 34 7.06 7.37 -17.14
C THR A 34 7.48 8.28 -18.29
N LYS A 35 6.93 9.49 -18.38
CA LYS A 35 7.36 10.48 -19.39
C LYS A 35 8.84 10.83 -19.22
N TYR A 36 9.29 11.13 -18.00
CA TYR A 36 10.69 11.50 -17.75
C TYR A 36 11.64 10.32 -17.92
N GLU A 37 11.24 9.11 -17.52
CA GLU A 37 12.00 7.88 -17.76
C GLU A 37 12.23 7.66 -19.25
N ASN A 38 11.19 7.77 -20.08
CA ASN A 38 11.32 7.63 -21.54
C ASN A 38 12.24 8.70 -22.15
N GLN A 39 12.07 9.96 -21.75
CA GLN A 39 12.93 11.05 -22.23
C GLN A 39 14.39 10.83 -21.85
N LEU A 40 14.65 10.31 -20.65
CA LEU A 40 16.00 10.01 -20.19
C LEU A 40 16.59 8.82 -20.94
N MET A 41 15.81 7.75 -21.16
CA MET A 41 16.23 6.57 -21.93
C MET A 41 16.67 6.94 -23.35
N GLU A 42 15.95 7.85 -24.02
CA GLU A 42 16.29 8.31 -25.38
C GLU A 42 17.63 9.08 -25.45
N GLN A 43 18.07 9.67 -24.34
CA GLN A 43 19.29 10.50 -24.27
C GLN A 43 20.54 9.70 -23.88
N LEU A 44 20.37 8.51 -23.33
CA LEU A 44 21.45 7.69 -22.78
C LEU A 44 21.98 6.69 -23.81
N GLU A 45 23.28 6.37 -23.72
CA GLU A 45 23.88 5.26 -24.44
C GLU A 45 23.43 3.91 -23.85
N GLU A 46 23.59 2.82 -24.60
CA GLU A 46 23.05 1.50 -24.25
C GLU A 46 23.50 0.98 -22.87
N ILE A 47 24.77 1.20 -22.50
CA ILE A 47 25.32 0.81 -21.20
C ILE A 47 24.65 1.58 -20.05
N ASP A 48 24.39 2.88 -20.28
CA ASP A 48 23.75 3.74 -19.28
C ASP A 48 22.26 3.42 -19.15
N GLN A 49 21.59 3.06 -20.25
CA GLN A 49 20.20 2.57 -20.24
C GLN A 49 20.05 1.28 -19.42
N GLU A 50 21.00 0.34 -19.54
CA GLU A 50 21.00 -0.88 -18.73
C GLU A 50 21.14 -0.54 -17.24
N THR A 51 22.03 0.40 -16.91
CA THR A 51 22.25 0.86 -15.55
C THR A 51 21.01 1.55 -14.98
N LEU A 52 20.37 2.43 -15.76
CA LEU A 52 19.11 3.08 -15.38
C LEU A 52 17.98 2.06 -15.18
N THR A 53 17.88 1.06 -16.05
CA THR A 53 16.89 -0.02 -15.89
C THR A 53 17.09 -0.79 -14.60
N LYS A 54 18.35 -1.10 -14.24
CA LYS A 54 18.69 -1.75 -12.96
C LYS A 54 18.31 -0.85 -11.79
N LEU A 55 18.61 0.44 -11.86
CA LEU A 55 18.25 1.42 -10.82
C LEU A 55 16.73 1.46 -10.60
N ILE A 56 15.93 1.60 -11.67
CA ILE A 56 14.47 1.66 -11.60
C ILE A 56 13.91 0.37 -10.99
N ARG A 57 14.40 -0.80 -11.40
CA ARG A 57 14.00 -2.09 -10.82
C ARG A 57 14.31 -2.16 -9.33
N SER A 58 15.52 -1.78 -8.91
CA SER A 58 15.89 -1.74 -7.49
C SER A 58 15.00 -0.77 -6.70
N GLN A 59 14.64 0.38 -7.29
CA GLN A 59 13.73 1.32 -6.65
C GLN A 59 12.31 0.75 -6.50
N HIS A 60 11.79 0.05 -7.50
CA HIS A 60 10.51 -0.66 -7.40
C HIS A 60 10.54 -1.74 -6.32
N GLU A 61 11.63 -2.48 -6.19
CA GLU A 61 11.81 -3.47 -5.13
C GLU A 61 11.78 -2.81 -3.73
N ILE A 62 12.54 -1.73 -3.52
CA ILE A 62 12.51 -0.94 -2.27
C ILE A 62 11.10 -0.47 -1.96
N ASN A 63 10.38 0.06 -2.96
CA ASN A 63 9.01 0.53 -2.79
C ASN A 63 8.06 -0.62 -2.40
N SER A 64 8.20 -1.79 -3.03
CA SER A 64 7.40 -2.97 -2.73
C SER A 64 7.65 -3.50 -1.31
N ILE A 65 8.92 -3.59 -0.90
CA ILE A 65 9.29 -4.00 0.46
C ILE A 65 8.72 -3.01 1.47
N THR A 66 8.93 -1.71 1.25
CA THR A 66 8.46 -0.66 2.16
C THR A 66 6.93 -0.63 2.26
N ALA A 67 6.22 -0.81 1.15
CA ALA A 67 4.75 -0.92 1.15
C ALA A 67 4.27 -2.11 1.97
N THR A 68 4.96 -3.26 1.86
CA THR A 68 4.64 -4.47 2.63
C THR A 68 4.86 -4.27 4.12
N GLU A 69 6.01 -3.69 4.51
CA GLU A 69 6.30 -3.39 5.91
C GLU A 69 5.28 -2.40 6.51
N ASN A 70 4.95 -1.34 5.78
CA ASN A 70 3.93 -0.37 6.20
C ASN A 70 2.55 -1.02 6.35
N PHE A 71 2.17 -1.93 5.45
CA PHE A 71 0.93 -2.69 5.57
C PHE A 71 0.92 -3.55 6.85
N ILE A 72 1.99 -4.30 7.11
CA ILE A 72 2.09 -5.14 8.31
C ILE A 72 2.01 -4.30 9.59
N LEU A 73 2.73 -3.17 9.63
CA LEU A 73 2.71 -2.24 10.76
C LEU A 73 1.32 -1.66 10.98
N GLY A 74 0.68 -1.14 9.94
CA GLY A 74 -0.66 -0.57 10.00
C GLY A 74 -1.72 -1.59 10.40
N PHE A 75 -1.68 -2.80 9.83
CA PHE A 75 -2.61 -3.87 10.15
C PHE A 75 -2.51 -4.30 11.62
N ARG A 76 -1.28 -4.50 12.12
CA ARG A 76 -1.05 -4.83 13.54
C ARG A 76 -1.55 -3.74 14.47
N LEU A 77 -1.32 -2.47 14.13
CA LEU A 77 -1.83 -1.35 14.91
C LEU A 77 -3.36 -1.33 14.93
N GLY A 78 -4.01 -1.49 13.76
CA GLY A 78 -5.46 -1.53 13.64
C GLY A 78 -6.08 -2.63 14.49
N VAL A 79 -5.53 -3.85 14.47
CA VAL A 79 -6.02 -4.96 15.30
C VAL A 79 -5.87 -4.66 16.79
N ARG A 80 -4.75 -4.08 17.23
CA ARG A 80 -4.57 -3.70 18.64
C ARG A 80 -5.59 -2.67 19.10
N LEU A 81 -5.83 -1.64 18.28
CA LEU A 81 -6.84 -0.61 18.59
C LEU A 81 -8.24 -1.22 18.66
N MET A 82 -8.61 -2.10 17.73
CA MET A 82 -9.91 -2.78 17.76
C MET A 82 -10.07 -3.66 19.00
N ALA A 83 -9.04 -4.44 19.36
CA ALA A 83 -9.09 -5.29 20.54
C ALA A 83 -9.25 -4.47 21.83
N GLU A 84 -8.50 -3.37 21.97
CA GLU A 84 -8.62 -2.46 23.11
C GLU A 84 -10.03 -1.85 23.23
N CYS A 85 -10.62 -1.42 22.11
CA CYS A 85 -11.99 -0.87 22.10
C CYS A 85 -13.08 -1.90 22.42
N MET A 86 -12.77 -3.19 22.37
CA MET A 86 -13.69 -4.28 22.73
C MET A 86 -13.45 -4.77 24.17
N ASP A 87 -12.43 -4.27 24.87
CA ASP A 87 -12.24 -4.55 26.28
C ASP A 87 -13.29 -3.76 27.09
N GLU A 88 -14.10 -4.48 27.86
CA GLU A 88 -15.15 -3.89 28.71
C GLU A 88 -14.58 -3.25 30.00
N ASN A 89 -13.27 -3.32 30.20
CA ASN A 89 -12.57 -2.71 31.32
C ASN A 89 -12.43 -1.19 31.15
N ASP A 90 -13.54 -0.45 31.32
CA ASP A 90 -13.61 1.01 31.29
C ASP A 90 -13.00 1.69 32.56
N GLY A 91 -12.38 0.92 33.46
CA GLY A 91 -11.85 1.42 34.72
C GLY A 91 -12.94 1.90 35.69
N ASP A 92 -12.77 3.10 36.27
CA ASP A 92 -13.66 3.64 37.30
C ASP A 92 -14.93 4.32 36.75
N ILE A 93 -15.09 4.40 35.43
CA ILE A 93 -16.22 5.04 34.75
C ILE A 93 -17.00 3.99 33.95
N ARG A 94 -18.34 4.05 33.98
CA ARG A 94 -19.19 3.18 33.16
C ARG A 94 -19.66 3.95 31.93
N THR A 95 -19.53 3.36 30.76
CA THR A 95 -20.07 3.88 29.50
C THR A 95 -21.60 4.07 29.60
N GLY A 96 -22.05 5.32 29.46
CA GLY A 96 -23.47 5.66 29.44
C GLY A 96 -23.98 5.69 28.01
N GLY A 97 -24.53 4.58 27.52
CA GLY A 97 -25.06 4.51 26.16
C GLY A 97 -25.37 3.09 25.71
N GLU A 98 -26.25 2.39 26.42
CA GLU A 98 -27.06 1.32 25.83
C GLU A 98 -28.33 1.92 25.21
#